data_AF-A0A1Q1PU80-F1
#
_entry.id   AF-A0A1Q1PU80-F1
#
_cell.length_a   1.000
_cell.length_b   1.000
_cell.length_c   1.000
_cell.angle_alpha   90.00
_cell.angle_beta   90.00
_cell.angle_gamma   90.00
#
_symmetry.space_group_name_H-M   'P 1'
#
loop_
_entity.id
_entity.type
_entity.pdbx_description
1 polymer ?
#
loop_
_entity_poly.entity_id
_entity_poly.type
_entity_poly.pdbx_seq_one_letter_code
_entity_poly.pdbx_strand_id
1 'polypeptide(L)'
;GIDGISLFFILLTTFLFPICILSSYNYIKFNFKFFYINFLIMESILLLVFSCLDIVFFYVFFESVLIPMYLILGFFGSRERKILASYMFFIYTFVGSVLMLLAILFIFYYTGTTNYIVLLTCNFDPFLQKLLWIAFF
;
A
#
# COMPACT_ATOMS: atom_id res chain seq x y z
N GLY A 1 -2.57 8.81 12.67
CA GLY A 1 -3.75 8.59 13.54
C GLY A 1 -4.06 7.12 13.55
N ILE A 2 -4.62 6.62 14.65
CA ILE A 2 -5.02 5.21 14.77
C ILE A 2 -6.48 5.20 15.20
N ASP A 3 -7.36 4.84 14.27
CA ASP A 3 -8.78 4.58 14.50
C ASP A 3 -9.02 3.09 14.80
N GLY A 4 -10.20 2.74 15.31
CA GLY A 4 -10.55 1.36 15.66
C GLY A 4 -10.35 0.36 14.52
N ILE A 5 -10.61 0.76 13.26
CA ILE A 5 -10.39 -0.07 12.07
C ILE A 5 -8.90 -0.25 11.78
N SER A 6 -8.13 0.84 11.79
CA SER A 6 -6.68 0.79 11.52
C SER A 6 -5.92 -0.08 12.54
N LEU A 7 -6.38 -0.10 13.79
CA LEU A 7 -5.77 -0.90 14.86
C LEU A 7 -5.83 -2.40 14.55
N PHE A 8 -6.94 -2.90 14.00
CA PHE A 8 -7.05 -4.30 13.59
C PHE A 8 -6.06 -4.66 12.48
N PHE A 9 -5.88 -3.79 11.49
CA PHE A 9 -4.92 -4.03 10.40
C PHE A 9 -3.46 -3.92 10.86
N ILE A 10 -3.14 -3.01 11.77
CA ILE A 10 -1.81 -2.90 12.37
C ILE A 10 -1.48 -4.16 13.20
N LEU A 11 -2.43 -4.64 14.00
CA LEU A 11 -2.24 -5.90 14.76
C LEU A 11 -2.10 -7.10 13.82
N LEU A 12 -2.91 -7.17 12.77
CA LEU A 12 -2.85 -8.26 11.80
C LEU A 12 -1.50 -8.28 11.07
N THR A 13 -1.00 -7.12 10.62
CA THR A 13 0.29 -7.01 9.94
C THR A 13 1.44 -7.40 10.87
N THR A 14 1.54 -6.78 12.05
CA THR A 14 2.58 -7.11 13.04
C THR A 14 2.55 -8.56 13.51
N PHE A 15 1.39 -9.23 13.46
CA PHE A 15 1.28 -10.65 13.78
C PHE A 15 1.69 -11.56 12.61
N LEU A 16 1.29 -11.23 11.38
CA LEU A 16 1.59 -12.05 10.19
C LEU A 16 3.07 -12.00 9.79
N PHE A 17 3.71 -10.84 9.90
CA PHE A 17 5.10 -10.67 9.44
C PHE A 17 6.10 -11.62 10.15
N PRO A 18 6.10 -11.76 11.49
CA PRO A 18 6.91 -12.75 12.18
C PRO A 18 6.62 -14.19 11.73
N ILE A 19 5.35 -14.54 11.49
CA ILE A 19 4.95 -15.87 11.01
C ILE A 19 5.53 -16.14 9.61
N CYS A 20 5.46 -15.16 8.72
CA CYS A 20 6.05 -15.24 7.39
C CYS A 20 7.58 -15.40 7.45
N ILE A 21 8.25 -14.65 8.32
CA ILE A 21 9.70 -14.76 8.56
C ILE A 21 10.04 -16.19 9.01
N LEU A 22 9.34 -16.72 10.01
CA LEU A 22 9.54 -18.09 10.52
C LEU A 22 9.32 -19.14 9.44
N SER A 23 8.26 -19.01 8.63
CA SER A 23 7.99 -19.93 7.52
C SER A 23 9.05 -19.87 6.42
N SER A 24 9.70 -18.72 6.22
CA SER A 24 10.67 -18.52 5.15
C SER A 24 12.07 -19.09 5.45
N TYR A 25 12.34 -19.44 6.71
CA TYR A 25 13.66 -19.85 7.20
C TYR A 25 14.32 -20.98 6.38
N ASN A 26 13.55 -22.00 5.99
CA ASN A 26 14.08 -23.14 5.23
C ASN A 26 14.15 -22.90 3.71
N TYR A 27 13.38 -21.93 3.20
CA TYR A 27 13.23 -21.68 1.77
C TYR A 27 14.31 -20.73 1.23
N ILE A 28 14.69 -19.72 2.01
CA ILE A 28 15.57 -18.63 1.54
C ILE A 28 17.02 -18.94 1.91
N LYS A 29 17.70 -19.64 1.00
CA LYS A 29 19.10 -20.06 1.19
C LYS A 29 20.14 -19.07 0.63
N PHE A 30 19.75 -18.22 -0.31
CA PHE A 30 20.63 -17.26 -0.98
C PHE A 30 20.24 -15.83 -0.62
N ASN A 31 21.21 -14.96 -0.34
CA ASN A 31 21.01 -13.53 -0.03
C ASN A 31 19.92 -13.24 1.03
N PHE A 32 19.88 -14.01 2.11
CA PHE A 32 18.89 -13.87 3.19
C PHE A 32 18.82 -12.44 3.77
N LYS A 33 19.96 -11.73 3.88
CA LYS A 33 20.00 -10.33 4.35
C LYS A 33 19.16 -9.41 3.46
N PHE A 34 19.26 -9.56 2.15
CA PHE A 34 18.51 -8.74 1.20
C PHE A 34 17.01 -9.01 1.31
N PHE A 35 16.61 -10.29 1.49
CA PHE A 35 15.20 -10.62 1.72
C PHE A 35 14.66 -9.96 2.98
N TYR A 36 15.30 -10.17 4.14
CA TYR A 36 14.80 -9.67 5.41
C TYR A 36 14.76 -8.14 5.49
N ILE A 37 15.75 -7.45 4.90
CA ILE A 37 15.74 -5.98 4.83
C ILE A 37 14.53 -5.49 4.03
N ASN A 38 14.31 -6.03 2.81
CA ASN A 38 13.15 -5.63 2.01
C ASN A 38 11.83 -6.00 2.69
N PHE A 39 11.77 -7.14 3.38
CA PHE A 39 10.58 -7.59 4.09
C PHE A 39 10.25 -6.66 5.26
N LEU A 40 11.22 -6.28 6.08
CA LEU A 40 11.02 -5.33 7.18
C LEU A 40 10.70 -3.91 6.69
N ILE A 41 11.32 -3.47 5.58
CA ILE A 41 10.95 -2.21 4.93
C ILE A 41 9.48 -2.26 4.50
N MET A 42 9.06 -3.35 3.84
CA MET A 42 7.66 -3.55 3.45
C MET A 42 6.71 -3.50 4.64
N GLU A 43 7.06 -4.13 5.77
CA GLU A 43 6.30 -4.06 7.02
C GLU A 43 6.14 -2.63 7.51
N SER A 44 7.25 -1.89 7.62
CA SER A 44 7.23 -0.51 8.09
C SER A 44 6.37 0.41 7.22
N ILE A 45 6.42 0.25 5.89
CA ILE A 45 5.60 1.05 4.98
C ILE A 45 4.12 0.68 5.14
N LEU A 46 3.77 -0.60 5.29
CA LEU A 46 2.38 -1.02 5.54
C LEU A 46 1.84 -0.43 6.85
N LEU A 47 2.65 -0.39 7.91
CA LEU A 47 2.28 0.27 9.16
C LEU A 47 2.05 1.78 8.97
N LEU A 48 2.87 2.43 8.15
CA LEU A 48 2.67 3.83 7.77
C LEU A 48 1.36 4.04 7.00
N VAL A 49 1.04 3.16 6.04
CA VAL A 49 -0.23 3.22 5.28
C VAL A 49 -1.44 3.22 6.22
N PHE A 50 -1.48 2.30 7.18
CA PHE A 50 -2.62 2.20 8.12
C PHE A 50 -2.67 3.31 9.17
N SER A 51 -1.55 3.99 9.43
CA SER A 51 -1.48 5.08 10.40
C SER A 51 -1.63 6.48 9.80
N CYS A 52 -1.67 6.60 8.46
CA CYS A 52 -1.77 7.89 7.78
C CYS A 52 -3.18 8.49 7.88
N LEU A 53 -3.24 9.79 8.16
CA LEU A 53 -4.47 10.58 8.16
C LEU A 53 -4.56 11.57 7.00
N ASP A 54 -3.47 11.81 6.27
CA ASP A 54 -3.52 12.63 5.06
C ASP A 54 -3.57 11.72 3.84
N ILE A 55 -4.54 11.96 2.95
CA ILE A 55 -4.83 11.07 1.82
C ILE A 55 -3.68 11.08 0.80
N VAL A 56 -2.94 12.18 0.68
CA VAL A 56 -1.73 12.24 -0.16
C VAL A 56 -0.60 11.38 0.41
N PHE A 57 -0.36 11.44 1.73
CA PHE A 57 0.66 10.58 2.34
C PHE A 57 0.25 9.10 2.29
N PHE A 58 -1.03 8.81 2.48
CA PHE A 58 -1.58 7.48 2.24
C PHE A 58 -1.23 6.97 0.83
N TYR A 59 -1.47 7.77 -0.22
CA TYR A 59 -1.12 7.41 -1.60
C TYR A 59 0.38 7.15 -1.77
N VAL A 60 1.24 8.02 -1.25
CA VAL A 60 2.69 7.89 -1.37
C VAL A 60 3.18 6.60 -0.72
N PHE A 61 2.70 6.29 0.49
CA PHE A 61 3.08 5.04 1.16
C PHE A 61 2.48 3.81 0.48
N PHE A 62 1.23 3.90 0.00
CA PHE A 62 0.58 2.83 -0.75
C PHE A 62 1.40 2.43 -1.99
N GLU A 63 1.83 3.41 -2.78
CA GLU A 63 2.73 3.18 -3.93
C GLU A 63 4.11 2.68 -3.51
N SER A 64 4.65 3.20 -2.40
CA SER A 64 5.97 2.81 -1.92
C SER A 64 6.06 1.33 -1.53
N VAL A 65 4.96 0.70 -1.12
CA VAL A 65 4.90 -0.76 -0.83
C VAL A 65 5.21 -1.59 -2.08
N LEU A 66 4.88 -1.09 -3.27
CA LEU A 66 5.10 -1.82 -4.52
C LEU A 66 6.57 -2.05 -4.81
N ILE A 67 7.46 -1.16 -4.37
CA ILE A 67 8.91 -1.27 -4.63
C ILE A 67 9.51 -2.49 -3.91
N PRO A 68 9.39 -2.66 -2.56
CA PRO A 68 9.82 -3.87 -1.89
C PRO A 68 9.16 -5.15 -2.43
N MET A 69 7.84 -5.10 -2.72
CA MET A 69 7.13 -6.27 -3.26
C MET A 69 7.70 -6.69 -4.63
N TYR A 70 7.92 -5.74 -5.53
CA TYR A 70 8.51 -5.97 -6.84
C TYR A 70 9.89 -6.64 -6.72
N LEU A 71 10.74 -6.15 -5.81
CA LEU A 71 12.06 -6.73 -5.56
C LEU A 71 11.96 -8.15 -5.01
N ILE A 72 11.09 -8.39 -4.03
CA ILE A 72 10.93 -9.72 -3.43
C ILE A 72 10.45 -10.73 -4.48
N LEU A 73 9.44 -10.38 -5.28
CA LEU A 73 8.90 -11.24 -6.34
C LEU A 73 9.94 -11.53 -7.43
N GLY A 74 10.68 -10.51 -7.87
CA GLY A 74 11.68 -10.65 -8.94
C GLY A 74 12.87 -11.51 -8.54
N PHE A 75 13.37 -11.37 -7.31
CA PHE A 75 14.55 -12.12 -6.85
C PHE A 75 14.19 -13.51 -6.31
N PHE A 76 13.16 -13.62 -5.46
CA PHE A 76 12.84 -14.84 -4.70
C PHE A 76 11.66 -15.64 -5.27
N GLY A 77 11.05 -15.19 -6.37
CA GLY A 77 10.02 -15.96 -7.07
C GLY A 77 10.52 -17.34 -7.50
N SER A 78 9.67 -18.36 -7.35
CA SER A 78 10.01 -19.77 -7.61
C SER A 78 10.11 -20.12 -9.11
N ARG A 79 9.42 -19.37 -9.99
CA ARG A 79 9.29 -19.69 -11.42
C ARG A 79 10.37 -18.98 -12.26
N GLU A 80 10.76 -19.60 -13.37
CA GLU A 80 11.61 -19.02 -14.44
C GLU A 80 11.13 -17.62 -14.86
N ARG A 81 9.81 -17.43 -14.95
CA ARG A 81 9.17 -16.18 -15.39
C ARG A 81 8.88 -15.18 -14.26
N LYS A 82 9.54 -15.31 -13.11
CA LYS A 82 9.34 -14.44 -11.93
C LYS A 82 9.49 -12.95 -12.23
N ILE A 83 10.43 -12.59 -13.10
CA ILE A 83 10.69 -11.22 -13.52
C ILE A 83 9.48 -10.65 -14.29
N LEU A 84 8.92 -11.43 -15.21
CA LEU A 84 7.73 -11.01 -15.96
C LEU A 84 6.51 -10.89 -15.05
N ALA A 85 6.37 -11.81 -14.08
CA ALA A 85 5.31 -11.73 -13.08
C ALA A 85 5.44 -10.49 -12.17
N SER A 86 6.65 -10.12 -11.75
CA SER A 86 6.85 -8.91 -10.94
C SER A 86 6.56 -7.64 -11.73
N TYR A 87 6.93 -7.58 -13.02
CA TYR A 87 6.56 -6.47 -13.90
C TYR A 87 5.05 -6.37 -14.11
N MET A 88 4.37 -7.49 -14.36
CA MET A 88 2.92 -7.51 -14.51
C MET A 88 2.23 -7.04 -13.23
N PHE A 89 2.65 -7.55 -12.07
CA PHE A 89 2.15 -7.10 -10.77
C PHE A 89 2.25 -5.58 -10.62
N PHE A 90 3.45 -5.03 -10.84
CA PHE A 90 3.69 -3.58 -10.72
C PHE A 90 2.82 -2.76 -11.68
N ILE A 91 2.73 -3.15 -12.96
CA ILE A 91 1.96 -2.40 -13.96
C ILE A 91 0.46 -2.46 -13.65
N TYR A 92 -0.08 -3.61 -13.27
CA TYR A 92 -1.51 -3.73 -12.95
C TYR A 92 -1.89 -2.88 -11.74
N THR A 93 -1.05 -2.85 -10.70
CA THR A 93 -1.32 -2.03 -9.50
C THR A 93 -1.10 -0.54 -9.78
N PHE A 94 -0.03 -0.19 -10.48
CA PHE A 94 0.31 1.21 -10.79
C PHE A 94 -0.73 1.87 -11.69
N VAL A 95 -1.22 1.16 -12.70
CA VAL A 95 -2.26 1.73 -13.60
C VAL A 95 -3.56 1.98 -12.83
N GLY A 96 -3.95 1.08 -11.93
CA GLY A 96 -5.12 1.27 -11.07
C GLY A 96 -4.95 2.45 -10.12
N SER A 97 -3.78 2.61 -9.51
CA SER A 97 -3.54 3.67 -8.52
C SER A 97 -3.48 5.07 -9.14
N VAL A 98 -3.13 5.22 -10.42
CA VAL A 98 -3.20 6.54 -11.10
C VAL A 98 -4.62 7.12 -11.08
N LEU A 99 -5.66 6.28 -11.16
CA LEU A 99 -7.05 6.74 -11.03
C LEU A 99 -7.32 7.29 -9.62
N MET A 100 -6.81 6.61 -8.59
CA MET A 100 -6.87 7.09 -7.21
C MET A 100 -6.14 8.42 -7.04
N LEU A 101 -4.97 8.60 -7.68
CA LEU A 101 -4.25 9.88 -7.65
C LEU A 101 -5.09 11.02 -8.23
N LEU A 102 -5.74 10.79 -9.36
CA LEU A 102 -6.63 11.79 -9.98
C LEU A 102 -7.78 12.17 -9.05
N ALA A 103 -8.38 11.21 -8.34
CA ALA A 103 -9.42 11.46 -7.35
C ALA A 103 -8.90 12.32 -6.19
N ILE A 104 -7.70 12.02 -5.68
CA ILE A 104 -7.07 12.79 -4.58
C ILE A 104 -6.79 14.23 -5.02
N LEU A 105 -6.26 14.43 -6.23
CA LEU A 105 -6.02 15.76 -6.79
C LEU A 105 -7.33 16.53 -6.96
N PHE A 106 -8.40 15.87 -7.40
CA PHE A 106 -9.73 16.49 -7.50
C PHE A 106 -10.28 16.89 -6.13
N ILE A 107 -10.18 16.03 -5.12
CA ILE A 107 -10.60 16.34 -3.74
C ILE A 107 -9.83 17.55 -3.20
N PHE A 108 -8.51 17.58 -3.43
CA PHE A 108 -7.69 18.71 -3.02
C PHE A 108 -8.08 20.01 -3.73
N TYR A 109 -8.36 19.96 -5.03
CA TYR A 109 -8.86 21.11 -5.78
C TYR A 109 -10.21 21.61 -5.27
N TYR A 110 -11.11 20.70 -4.91
CA TYR A 110 -12.46 21.04 -4.45
C TYR A 110 -12.50 21.57 -3.01
N THR A 111 -11.74 20.97 -2.10
CA THR A 111 -11.80 21.27 -0.65
C THR A 111 -10.63 22.11 -0.13
N GLY A 112 -9.54 22.21 -0.90
CA GLY A 112 -8.31 22.89 -0.49
C GLY A 112 -7.50 22.16 0.58
N THR A 113 -7.91 20.96 1.00
CA THR A 113 -7.24 20.19 2.06
C THR A 113 -7.10 18.72 1.68
N THR A 114 -6.11 18.05 2.27
CA THR A 114 -5.85 16.61 2.07
C THR A 114 -6.00 15.80 3.37
N ASN A 115 -6.35 16.49 4.46
CA ASN A 115 -6.48 15.90 5.77
C ASN A 115 -7.82 15.19 5.91
N TYR A 116 -7.79 13.91 6.20
CA TYR A 116 -8.98 13.06 6.30
C TYR A 116 -10.01 13.60 7.31
N ILE A 117 -9.55 14.09 8.47
CA ILE A 117 -10.45 14.56 9.54
C ILE A 117 -11.24 15.79 9.08
N VAL A 118 -10.59 16.69 8.34
CA VAL A 118 -11.26 17.88 7.78
C VAL A 118 -12.22 17.46 6.66
N LEU A 119 -11.79 16.55 5.80
CA LEU A 119 -12.61 16.07 4.68
C LEU A 119 -13.92 15.40 5.12
N LEU A 120 -13.95 14.74 6.28
CA LEU A 120 -15.18 14.19 6.87
C LEU A 120 -16.24 15.25 7.18
N THR A 121 -15.83 16.50 7.39
CA THR A 121 -16.74 17.62 7.67
C THR A 121 -17.19 18.36 6.41
N CYS A 122 -16.58 18.06 5.25
CA CYS A 122 -16.95 18.66 3.97
C CYS A 122 -18.18 17.98 3.38
N ASN A 123 -19.15 18.78 2.92
CA ASN A 123 -20.32 18.26 2.21
C ASN A 123 -19.98 18.01 0.74
N PHE A 124 -20.03 16.76 0.32
CA PHE A 124 -19.94 16.37 -1.07
C PHE A 124 -21.33 16.07 -1.63
N ASP A 125 -21.57 16.46 -2.88
CA ASP A 125 -22.76 16.05 -3.61
C ASP A 125 -22.77 14.51 -3.74
N PRO A 126 -23.89 13.81 -3.47
CA PRO A 126 -23.94 12.35 -3.51
C PRO A 126 -23.53 11.73 -4.85
N PHE A 127 -23.69 12.46 -5.95
CA PHE A 127 -23.22 12.02 -7.26
C PHE A 127 -21.68 12.03 -7.33
N LEU A 128 -21.04 13.12 -6.91
CA LEU A 128 -19.59 13.23 -6.82
C LEU A 128 -18.99 12.18 -5.88
N GLN A 129 -19.62 11.92 -4.74
CA GLN A 129 -19.15 10.92 -3.80
C GLN A 129 -19.09 9.51 -4.43
N LYS A 130 -20.11 9.13 -5.22
CA LYS A 130 -20.12 7.84 -5.94
C LYS A 130 -19.03 7.78 -7.00
N LEU A 131 -18.80 8.86 -7.73
CA LEU A 131 -17.75 8.92 -8.75
C LEU A 131 -16.35 8.80 -8.13
N LEU A 132 -16.11 9.54 -7.04
CA LEU A 132 -14.86 9.45 -6.28
C LEU A 132 -14.65 8.06 -5.68
N TRP A 133 -15.71 7.41 -5.20
CA TRP A 133 -15.63 6.04 -4.72
C TRP A 133 -15.15 5.06 -5.80
N ILE A 134 -15.69 5.16 -7.03
CA ILE A 134 -15.25 4.33 -8.18
C ILE A 134 -13.80 4.66 -8.59
N ALA A 135 -13.38 5.91 -8.46
CA ALA A 135 -11.99 6.27 -8.78
C ALA A 135 -10.98 5.73 -7.75
N PHE A 136 -11.43 5.41 -6.52
CA PHE A 136 -10.61 4.81 -5.46
C PHE A 136 -10.59 3.27 -5.49
N PHE A 137 -11.61 2.60 -6.06
CA PHE A 137 -11.80 1.14 -6.03
C PHE A 137 -12.08 0.56 -7.42
#